data_AF-A0A0J9YUC7-F1
#
_entry.id   AF-A0A0J9YUC7-F1
#
_cell.length_a   1.000
_cell.length_b   1.000
_cell.length_c   1.000
_cell.angle_alpha   90.00
_cell.angle_beta   90.00
_cell.angle_gamma   90.00
#
_symmetry.space_group_name_H-M   'P 1'
#
loop_
_entity.id
_entity.type
_entity.pdbx_description
1 polymer ?
#
loop_
_entity_poly.entity_id
_entity_poly.type
_entity_poly.pdbx_seq_one_letter_code
_entity_poly.pdbx_strand_id
1 'polypeptide(L)'
;MVSKGLLRLVSSVNRRRMKLLLGIALFAYAAFDQIYHLASPASPPNYMYNPIKTLKTNTIGTLNMLGLAKRVGARLLLASTSEVYGDPEVHPQSEDYWGHVNPIGPRACY
;
A
#
# COMPACT_ATOMS: atom_id res chain seq x y z
N MET A 1 9.02 -24.36 0.21
CA MET A 1 8.74 -25.47 1.15
C MET A 1 7.69 -25.00 2.15
N VAL A 2 6.43 -25.43 2.03
CA VAL A 2 5.35 -24.97 2.92
C VAL A 2 5.55 -25.57 4.32
N SER A 3 5.68 -24.72 5.34
CA SER A 3 5.89 -25.15 6.74
C SER A 3 4.74 -26.04 7.22
N LYS A 4 5.07 -27.08 8.00
CA LYS A 4 4.10 -28.01 8.64
C LYS A 4 3.02 -27.28 9.46
N GLY A 5 3.30 -26.05 9.93
CA GLY A 5 2.33 -25.19 10.62
C GLY A 5 1.21 -24.67 9.71
N LEU A 6 1.49 -24.37 8.44
CA LEU A 6 0.49 -23.90 7.49
C LEU A 6 -0.51 -25.00 7.13
N LEU A 7 -0.03 -26.24 6.99
CA LEU A 7 -0.86 -27.42 6.75
C LEU A 7 -1.85 -27.69 7.89
N ARG A 8 -1.44 -27.49 9.16
CA ARG A 8 -2.35 -27.59 10.33
C ARG A 8 -3.38 -26.47 10.41
N LEU A 9 -3.03 -25.26 10.00
CA LEU A 9 -3.95 -24.12 9.96
C LEU A 9 -5.02 -24.30 8.87
N VAL A 10 -4.64 -24.87 7.72
CA VAL A 10 -5.53 -25.19 6.60
C VAL A 10 -6.59 -26.24 7.00
N SER A 11 -6.24 -27.22 7.83
CA SER A 11 -7.17 -28.30 8.24
C SER A 11 -8.18 -27.91 9.33
N SER A 12 -8.00 -26.78 10.03
CA SER A 12 -8.71 -26.47 11.29
C SER A 12 -9.92 -25.54 11.16
N VAL A 13 -10.13 -24.86 10.03
CA VAL A 13 -11.04 -23.69 9.99
C VAL A 13 -12.23 -23.94 9.04
N ASN A 14 -13.36 -23.24 9.28
CA ASN A 14 -14.68 -23.51 8.68
C ASN A 14 -14.91 -22.79 7.32
N ARG A 15 -15.60 -23.48 6.38
CA ARG A 15 -15.40 -23.43 4.91
C ARG A 15 -15.78 -22.15 4.12
N ARG A 16 -16.48 -21.15 4.68
CA ARG A 16 -16.98 -19.98 3.88
C ARG A 16 -16.25 -18.66 4.13
N ARG A 17 -16.05 -18.23 5.39
CA ARG A 17 -15.26 -17.03 5.72
C ARG A 17 -13.75 -17.23 5.55
N MET A 18 -13.32 -18.49 5.56
CA MET A 18 -11.92 -18.88 5.58
C MET A 18 -11.27 -18.95 4.20
N LYS A 19 -12.00 -19.09 3.09
CA LYS A 19 -11.36 -19.04 1.75
C LYS A 19 -10.68 -17.69 1.51
N LEU A 20 -11.31 -16.60 1.95
CA LEU A 20 -10.74 -15.25 1.88
C LEU A 20 -9.55 -15.08 2.84
N LEU A 21 -9.70 -15.52 4.10
CA LEU A 21 -8.61 -15.51 5.09
C LEU A 21 -7.42 -16.40 4.67
N LEU A 22 -7.68 -17.53 4.02
CA LEU A 22 -6.66 -18.44 3.52
C LEU A 22 -5.92 -17.84 2.32
N GLY A 23 -6.61 -17.11 1.44
CA GLY A 23 -5.98 -16.33 0.38
C GLY A 23 -5.05 -15.25 0.93
N ILE A 24 -5.49 -14.51 1.96
CA ILE A 24 -4.68 -13.49 2.65
C ILE A 24 -3.49 -14.13 3.38
N ALA A 25 -3.71 -15.27 4.04
CA ALA A 25 -2.64 -16.00 4.74
C ALA A 25 -1.62 -16.56 3.76
N LEU A 26 -2.04 -17.20 2.66
CA LEU A 26 -1.12 -17.66 1.63
C LEU A 26 -0.34 -16.51 1.01
N PHE A 27 -0.99 -15.36 0.75
CA PHE A 27 -0.30 -14.18 0.26
C PHE A 27 0.75 -13.66 1.24
N ALA A 28 0.46 -13.69 2.55
CA ALA A 28 1.43 -13.31 3.57
C ALA A 28 2.66 -14.25 3.62
N TYR A 29 2.51 -15.52 3.22
CA TYR A 29 3.58 -16.51 3.20
C TYR A 29 4.13 -16.82 1.81
N ALA A 30 3.65 -16.12 0.77
CA ALA A 30 4.17 -16.25 -0.57
C ALA A 30 5.51 -15.51 -0.70
N ALA A 31 6.42 -16.09 -1.47
CA ALA A 31 7.66 -15.44 -1.85
C ALA A 31 7.42 -14.58 -3.09
N PHE A 32 7.92 -13.35 -3.07
CA PHE A 32 7.85 -12.40 -4.17
C PHE A 32 9.23 -11.79 -4.37
N ASP A 33 9.69 -11.67 -5.62
CA ASP A 33 10.93 -10.96 -5.94
C ASP A 33 10.69 -9.46 -6.12
N GLN A 34 9.49 -9.08 -6.56
CA GLN A 34 9.09 -7.71 -6.85
C GLN A 34 7.66 -7.42 -6.39
N ILE A 35 7.44 -6.22 -5.85
CA ILE A 35 6.14 -5.69 -5.43
C ILE A 35 5.91 -4.37 -6.14
N TYR A 36 4.86 -4.28 -6.96
CA TYR A 36 4.40 -3.04 -7.57
C TYR A 36 3.22 -2.51 -6.76
N HIS A 37 3.48 -1.52 -5.89
CA HIS A 37 2.48 -0.98 -4.96
C HIS A 37 1.75 0.23 -5.56
N LEU A 38 0.62 -0.06 -6.22
CA LEU A 38 -0.24 0.91 -6.93
C LEU A 38 -1.59 1.14 -6.24
N ALA A 39 -1.80 0.53 -5.08
CA ALA A 39 -3.10 0.53 -4.41
C ALA A 39 -3.36 1.88 -3.69
N SER A 40 -3.95 2.84 -4.39
CA SER A 40 -4.45 4.12 -3.83
C SER A 40 -5.56 4.71 -4.72
N PRO A 41 -6.58 5.42 -4.18
CA PRO A 41 -7.52 6.17 -5.01
C PRO A 41 -6.82 7.39 -5.63
N ALA A 42 -6.78 7.51 -6.96
CA ALA A 42 -5.96 8.54 -7.63
C ALA A 42 -6.71 9.80 -8.07
N SER A 43 -8.02 9.74 -8.34
CA SER A 43 -8.75 10.93 -8.80
C SER A 43 -9.21 11.79 -7.61
N PRO A 44 -9.15 13.14 -7.72
CA PRO A 44 -9.57 14.03 -6.63
C PRO A 44 -10.95 13.74 -6.06
N PRO A 45 -12.00 13.52 -6.87
CA PRO A 45 -13.32 13.18 -6.32
C PRO A 45 -13.29 11.90 -5.47
N ASN A 46 -12.51 10.90 -5.88
CA ASN A 46 -12.50 9.59 -5.22
C ASN A 46 -11.71 9.60 -3.90
N TYR A 47 -10.52 10.21 -3.87
CA TYR A 47 -9.74 10.25 -2.63
C TYR A 47 -10.32 11.24 -1.60
N MET A 48 -10.98 12.32 -2.07
CA MET A 48 -11.66 13.28 -1.18
C MET A 48 -13.01 12.77 -0.68
N TYR A 49 -13.66 11.82 -1.37
CA TYR A 49 -14.94 11.25 -0.93
C TYR A 49 -14.84 10.56 0.45
N ASN A 50 -13.72 9.89 0.72
CA ASN A 50 -13.47 9.26 2.01
C ASN A 50 -12.00 9.46 2.43
N PRO A 51 -11.65 10.63 3.00
CA PRO A 51 -10.26 11.00 3.29
C PRO A 51 -9.62 10.07 4.33
N ILE A 52 -10.39 9.56 5.29
CA ILE A 52 -9.93 8.60 6.28
C ILE A 52 -9.47 7.30 5.62
N LYS A 53 -10.22 6.83 4.61
CA LYS A 53 -9.86 5.62 3.87
C LYS A 53 -8.61 5.84 3.03
N THR A 54 -8.50 6.98 2.34
CA THR A 54 -7.31 7.35 1.57
C THR A 54 -6.05 7.34 2.45
N LEU A 55 -6.10 8.04 3.59
CA LEU A 55 -5.01 8.09 4.56
C LEU A 55 -4.61 6.69 5.04
N LYS A 56 -5.58 5.85 5.44
CA LYS A 56 -5.29 4.48 5.90
C LYS A 56 -4.69 3.61 4.80
N THR A 57 -5.17 3.74 3.58
CA THR A 57 -4.62 3.00 2.43
C THR A 57 -3.16 3.39 2.17
N ASN A 58 -2.86 4.70 2.13
CA ASN A 58 -1.51 5.20 1.86
C ASN A 58 -0.52 4.96 3.01
N THR A 59 -0.98 4.99 4.27
CA THR A 59 -0.12 4.77 5.45
C THR A 59 0.00 3.29 5.83
N ILE A 60 -1.09 2.70 6.32
CA ILE A 60 -1.12 1.31 6.82
C ILE A 60 -0.84 0.33 5.68
N GLY A 61 -1.41 0.57 4.50
CA GLY A 61 -1.16 -0.27 3.31
C GLY A 61 0.32 -0.31 2.94
N THR A 62 0.97 0.85 2.89
CA THR A 62 2.40 0.96 2.56
C THR A 62 3.29 0.32 3.64
N LEU A 63 2.98 0.53 4.93
CA LEU A 63 3.69 -0.14 6.03
C LEU A 63 3.61 -1.66 5.91
N ASN A 64 2.43 -2.20 5.57
CA ASN A 64 2.25 -3.64 5.38
C ASN A 64 3.07 -4.16 4.19
N MET A 65 3.10 -3.43 3.07
CA MET A 65 3.84 -3.85 1.87
C MET A 65 5.35 -3.76 2.07
N LEU A 66 5.84 -2.74 2.77
CA LEU A 66 7.24 -2.66 3.19
C LEU A 66 7.61 -3.79 4.15
N GLY A 67 6.74 -4.13 5.11
CA GLY A 67 6.93 -5.26 6.01
C GLY A 67 6.99 -6.60 5.27
N LEU A 68 6.13 -6.80 4.27
CA LEU A 68 6.17 -7.97 3.40
C LEU A 68 7.48 -8.00 2.58
N ALA A 69 7.84 -6.90 1.93
CA ALA A 69 9.06 -6.78 1.13
C ALA A 69 10.31 -7.13 1.95
N LYS A 70 10.43 -6.55 3.15
CA LYS A 70 11.53 -6.84 4.09
C LYS A 70 11.57 -8.31 4.49
N ARG A 71 10.41 -8.93 4.76
CA ARG A 71 10.33 -10.33 5.19
C ARG A 71 10.79 -11.31 4.11
N VAL A 72 10.46 -11.03 2.84
CA VAL A 72 10.72 -11.97 1.73
C VAL A 72 11.92 -11.56 0.87
N GLY A 73 12.55 -10.41 1.14
CA GLY A 73 13.65 -9.88 0.34
C GLY A 73 13.22 -9.29 -1.01
N ALA A 74 11.96 -8.89 -1.16
CA ALA A 74 11.45 -8.33 -2.41
C ALA A 74 11.94 -6.89 -2.64
N ARG A 75 12.14 -6.52 -3.91
CA ARG A 75 12.21 -5.11 -4.33
C ARG A 75 10.80 -4.54 -4.40
N LEU A 76 10.57 -3.37 -3.80
CA LEU A 76 9.29 -2.67 -3.85
C LEU A 76 9.39 -1.40 -4.71
N LEU A 77 8.46 -1.23 -5.64
CA LEU A 77 8.22 0.00 -6.38
C LEU A 77 6.94 0.65 -5.85
N LEU A 78 7.03 1.91 -5.45
CA LEU A 78 5.90 2.73 -5.00
C LEU A 78 5.45 3.64 -6.16
N ALA A 79 4.18 3.58 -6.52
CA ALA A 79 3.59 4.56 -7.44
C ALA A 79 3.27 5.86 -6.69
N SER A 80 4.26 6.75 -6.60
CA SER A 80 4.09 8.12 -6.09
C SER A 80 3.36 9.01 -7.12
N THR A 81 3.29 10.31 -6.85
CA THR A 81 2.54 11.29 -7.65
C THR A 81 3.27 12.63 -7.69
N SER A 82 3.05 13.43 -8.74
CA SER A 82 3.53 14.82 -8.79
C SER A 82 2.86 15.72 -7.73
N GLU A 83 1.76 15.29 -7.12
CA GLU A 83 1.09 16.03 -6.03
C GLU A 83 1.99 16.24 -4.80
N VAL A 84 3.07 15.46 -4.63
CA VAL A 84 4.06 15.71 -3.56
C VAL A 84 4.73 17.07 -3.70
N TYR A 85 4.76 17.64 -4.92
CA TYR A 85 5.28 18.97 -5.18
C TYR A 85 4.26 20.09 -4.85
N GLY A 86 2.98 19.77 -4.70
CA GLY A 86 1.93 20.70 -4.29
C GLY A 86 1.66 21.80 -5.31
N ASP A 87 1.73 23.06 -4.86
CA ASP A 87 1.69 24.26 -5.69
C ASP A 87 3.13 24.77 -5.90
N PRO A 88 3.87 24.21 -6.87
CA PRO A 88 5.32 24.33 -6.95
C PRO A 88 5.76 25.76 -7.28
N GLU A 89 6.81 26.20 -6.60
CA GLU A 89 7.44 27.51 -6.83
C GLU A 89 8.57 27.46 -7.87
N VAL A 90 8.83 26.28 -8.45
CA VAL A 90 9.92 26.03 -9.41
C VAL A 90 9.40 25.33 -10.68
N HIS A 91 10.08 25.58 -11.80
CA HIS A 91 9.79 24.95 -13.09
C HIS A 91 11.06 24.66 -13.91
N PRO A 92 11.28 23.41 -14.40
CA PRO A 92 10.49 22.20 -14.12
C PRO A 92 10.68 21.70 -12.67
N GLN A 93 9.88 20.73 -12.24
CA GLN A 93 10.02 20.10 -10.93
C GLN A 93 10.98 18.91 -11.01
N SER A 94 12.18 19.08 -10.46
CA SER A 94 13.12 17.97 -10.22
C SER A 94 12.81 17.24 -8.92
N GLU A 95 13.29 16.01 -8.78
CA GLU A 95 13.11 15.18 -7.58
C GLU A 95 13.75 15.75 -6.31
N ASP A 96 14.70 16.68 -6.45
CA ASP A 96 15.30 17.41 -5.33
C ASP A 96 14.37 18.49 -4.72
N TYR A 97 13.27 18.86 -5.41
CA TYR A 97 12.33 19.86 -4.91
C TYR A 97 11.47 19.28 -3.78
N TRP A 98 11.42 19.97 -2.64
CA TRP A 98 10.71 19.48 -1.45
C TRP A 98 9.19 19.57 -1.55
N GLY A 99 8.67 20.41 -2.43
CA GLY A 99 7.24 20.67 -2.56
C GLY A 99 6.73 21.81 -1.67
N HIS A 100 5.61 22.38 -2.09
CA HIS A 100 4.87 23.40 -1.35
C HIS A 100 3.41 22.95 -1.20
N VAL A 101 3.14 22.20 -0.13
CA VAL A 101 1.88 21.50 0.10
C VAL A 101 1.19 22.05 1.35
N ASN A 102 -0.13 22.23 1.29
CA ASN A 102 -0.95 22.53 2.47
C ASN A 102 -1.33 21.22 3.22
N PRO A 103 -0.78 20.97 4.42
CA PRO A 103 -0.97 19.70 5.14
C PRO A 103 -2.35 19.52 5.77
N ILE A 104 -3.20 20.54 5.74
CA ILE A 104 -4.58 20.50 6.29
C ILE A 104 -5.64 20.87 5.24
N GLY A 105 -5.23 20.99 3.98
CA GLY A 105 -6.15 21.29 2.87
C GLY A 105 -7.05 20.09 2.52
N PRO A 106 -8.08 20.30 1.68
CA PRO A 106 -9.02 19.24 1.28
C PRO A 106 -8.34 18.06 0.55
N ARG A 107 -7.18 18.31 -0.07
CA ARG A 107 -6.38 17.29 -0.76
C ARG A 107 -5.34 16.60 0.14
N ALA A 108 -5.15 17.05 1.39
CA ALA A 108 -4.09 16.57 2.27
C ALA A 108 -4.22 15.10 2.72
N CYS A 109 -5.35 14.46 2.40
CA CYS A 109 -5.57 13.04 2.69
C CYS A 109 -4.91 12.08 1.71
N TYR A 110 -4.49 12.57 0.54
CA TYR A 110 -3.81 11.81 -0.50
C TYR A 110 -2.32 11.83 -0.27
#